data_AF-A0A257WUF9-F1
#
_entry.id   AF-A0A257WUF9-F1
#
_cell.length_a   1.000
_cell.length_b   1.000
_cell.length_c   1.000
_cell.angle_alpha   90.00
_cell.angle_beta   90.00
_cell.angle_gamma   90.00
#
_symmetry.space_group_name_H-M   'P 1'
#
loop_
_entity.id
_entity.type
_entity.pdbx_description
1 polymer ?
#
loop_
_entity_poly.entity_id
_entity_poly.type
_entity_poly.pdbx_seq_one_letter_code
_entity_poly.pdbx_strand_id
1 'polypeptide(L)'
;MRILLTNDDGIHAPGLVALEKIARALSDDVWICAPEYEQSGASRALTLSDPLRVRRLDDRRFAVEGTPTDCVMMAVQQLIEGPAPDLVLSGVNRGQNLAEDVTLSGTVAGAIEGMALGIRSIALSQAMNYFHD
;
A
#
# COMPACT_ATOMS: atom_id res chain seq x y z
N MET A 1 -0.54 15.16 10.62
CA MET A 1 -1.38 14.49 9.61
C MET A 1 -0.91 13.05 9.55
N ARG A 2 -1.75 12.07 9.89
CA ARG A 2 -1.33 10.65 9.88
C ARG A 2 -1.42 10.09 8.48
N ILE A 3 -0.31 9.53 7.97
CA ILE A 3 -0.25 8.94 6.61
C ILE A 3 0.03 7.44 6.72
N LEU A 4 -0.82 6.63 6.09
CA LEU A 4 -0.62 5.19 5.94
C LEU A 4 -0.06 4.88 4.54
N LEU A 5 1.00 4.09 4.48
CA LEU A 5 1.64 3.63 3.24
C LEU A 5 1.41 2.13 3.03
N THR A 6 1.12 1.75 1.79
CA THR A 6 1.07 0.37 1.29
C THR A 6 1.64 0.29 -0.13
N ASN A 7 1.77 -0.90 -0.70
CA ASN A 7 2.09 -1.16 -2.10
C ASN A 7 1.69 -2.59 -2.51
N ASP A 8 1.89 -2.96 -3.77
CA ASP A 8 1.85 -4.36 -4.24
C ASP A 8 3.25 -4.99 -4.44
N ASP A 9 4.32 -4.20 -4.60
CA ASP A 9 5.69 -4.73 -4.74
C ASP A 9 6.27 -5.39 -3.45
N GLY A 10 5.60 -5.20 -2.31
CA GLY A 10 5.99 -5.74 -0.99
C GLY A 10 6.83 -4.81 -0.11
N ILE A 11 6.96 -5.18 1.17
CA ILE A 11 7.50 -4.37 2.28
C ILE A 11 8.97 -3.96 2.12
N HIS A 12 9.71 -4.70 1.30
CA HIS A 12 11.14 -4.50 1.03
C HIS A 12 11.40 -3.79 -0.32
N ALA A 13 10.34 -3.42 -1.05
CA ALA A 13 10.48 -2.85 -2.38
C ALA A 13 11.13 -1.45 -2.37
N PRO A 14 11.97 -1.12 -3.37
CA PRO A 14 12.54 0.22 -3.50
C PRO A 14 11.49 1.30 -3.73
N GLY A 15 10.36 0.96 -4.37
CA GLY A 15 9.22 1.85 -4.58
C GLY A 15 8.58 2.32 -3.27
N LEU A 16 8.50 1.44 -2.27
CA LEU A 16 7.97 1.78 -0.94
C LEU A 16 8.93 2.69 -0.17
N VAL A 17 10.25 2.49 -0.34
CA VAL A 17 11.27 3.41 0.23
C VAL A 17 11.15 4.81 -0.37
N ALA A 18 10.89 4.91 -1.68
CA ALA A 18 10.63 6.20 -2.32
C ALA A 18 9.33 6.83 -1.80
N LEU A 19 8.26 6.03 -1.65
CA LEU A 19 7.00 6.50 -1.10
C LEU A 19 7.14 7.02 0.33
N GLU A 20 7.91 6.32 1.16
CA GLU A 20 8.20 6.74 2.53
C GLU A 20 8.89 8.11 2.56
N LYS A 21 9.85 8.36 1.66
CA LYS A 21 10.49 9.69 1.55
C LYS A 21 9.50 10.78 1.16
N ILE A 22 8.59 10.51 0.22
CA ILE A 22 7.53 11.44 -0.19
C ILE A 22 6.62 11.75 1.00
N ALA A 23 6.15 10.72 1.72
CA ALA A 23 5.27 10.89 2.87
C ALA A 23 5.94 11.67 4.01
N ARG A 24 7.22 11.37 4.30
CA ARG A 24 8.00 12.05 5.35
C ARG A 24 8.28 13.53 5.05
N ALA A 25 8.22 13.94 3.78
CA ALA A 25 8.26 15.36 3.42
C ALA A 25 6.95 16.10 3.76
N LEU A 26 5.86 15.38 4.00
CA LEU A 26 4.53 15.92 4.29
C LEU A 26 4.13 15.80 5.77
N SER A 27 4.61 14.75 6.46
CA SER A 27 4.34 14.56 7.89
C SER A 27 5.39 13.67 8.58
N ASP A 28 5.50 13.82 9.89
CA ASP A 28 6.28 12.96 10.79
C ASP A 28 5.54 11.68 11.21
N ASP A 29 4.20 11.73 11.31
CA ASP A 29 3.33 10.58 11.62
C ASP A 29 3.05 9.67 10.40
N VAL A 30 4.06 8.87 10.04
CA VAL A 30 3.99 7.90 8.93
C VAL A 30 3.91 6.47 9.45
N TRP A 31 2.93 5.72 8.94
CA TRP A 31 2.72 4.30 9.19
C TRP A 31 2.86 3.51 7.90
N ILE A 32 3.40 2.29 8.00
CA ILE A 32 3.65 1.41 6.86
C ILE A 32 3.04 0.05 7.16
N CYS A 33 2.14 -0.40 6.28
CA CYS A 33 1.61 -1.75 6.28
C CYS A 33 1.57 -2.22 4.82
N ALA A 34 2.38 -3.21 4.49
CA ALA A 34 2.52 -3.67 3.11
C ALA A 34 2.66 -5.20 3.03
N PRO A 35 2.44 -5.80 1.86
CA PRO A 35 2.59 -7.24 1.67
C PRO A 35 4.00 -7.73 2.05
N GLU A 36 4.10 -8.92 2.63
CA GLU A 36 5.39 -9.58 2.90
C GLU A 36 6.14 -9.86 1.59
N TYR A 37 5.40 -10.23 0.54
CA TYR A 37 5.91 -10.59 -0.79
C TYR A 37 5.19 -9.80 -1.88
N GLU A 38 5.75 -9.82 -3.08
CA GLU A 38 5.17 -9.25 -4.31
C GLU A 38 3.74 -9.78 -4.56
N GLN A 39 2.82 -8.87 -4.86
CA GLN A 39 1.38 -9.13 -5.12
C GLN A 39 0.91 -8.48 -6.43
N SER A 40 1.82 -8.24 -7.38
CA SER A 40 1.49 -7.80 -8.74
C SER A 40 0.33 -8.61 -9.35
N GLY A 41 -0.72 -7.92 -9.78
CA GLY A 41 -1.89 -8.53 -10.40
C GLY A 41 -2.92 -9.13 -9.43
N ALA A 42 -2.77 -8.96 -8.11
CA ALA A 42 -3.76 -9.40 -7.13
C ALA A 42 -5.11 -8.66 -7.23
N SER A 43 -5.20 -7.58 -8.02
CA SER A 43 -6.39 -6.73 -8.15
C SER A 43 -6.94 -6.34 -6.76
N ARG A 44 -8.26 -6.35 -6.59
CA ARG A 44 -8.99 -6.03 -5.36
C ARG A 44 -9.27 -7.26 -4.51
N ALA A 45 -8.42 -8.27 -4.56
CA ALA A 45 -8.62 -9.47 -3.75
C ALA A 45 -8.60 -9.12 -2.25
N LEU A 46 -9.38 -9.87 -1.49
CA LEU A 46 -9.50 -9.80 -0.03
C LEU A 46 -9.37 -11.22 0.50
N THR A 47 -8.49 -11.45 1.45
CA THR A 47 -8.31 -12.77 2.05
C THR A 47 -9.44 -13.06 3.03
N LEU A 48 -10.35 -13.97 2.67
CA LEU A 48 -11.51 -14.32 3.51
C LEU A 48 -11.43 -15.71 4.14
N SER A 49 -10.71 -16.63 3.50
CA SER A 49 -10.74 -18.05 3.84
C SER A 49 -9.59 -18.50 4.73
N ASP A 50 -8.50 -17.70 4.78
CA ASP A 50 -7.28 -18.01 5.52
C ASP A 50 -6.95 -16.90 6.52
N PRO A 51 -6.35 -17.23 7.67
CA PRO A 51 -5.91 -16.23 8.63
C PRO A 51 -4.75 -15.40 8.05
N LEU A 52 -4.89 -14.08 8.09
CA LEU A 52 -3.81 -13.16 7.77
C LEU A 52 -2.70 -13.23 8.83
N ARG A 53 -1.45 -13.36 8.39
CA ARG A 53 -0.28 -13.29 9.27
C ARG A 53 0.33 -11.89 9.20
N VAL A 54 0.54 -11.29 10.36
CA VAL A 54 1.16 -9.97 10.48
C VAL A 54 2.50 -10.10 11.19
N ARG A 55 3.53 -9.48 10.63
CA ARG A 55 4.87 -9.39 11.19
C ARG A 55 5.22 -7.93 11.44
N ARG A 56 5.44 -7.59 12.71
CA ARG A 56 5.91 -6.26 13.11
C ARG A 56 7.42 -6.16 12.88
N LEU A 57 7.85 -5.21 12.05
CA LEU A 57 9.26 -4.91 11.79
C LEU A 57 9.77 -3.77 12.66
N ASP A 58 8.89 -2.82 12.98
CA ASP A 58 9.18 -1.66 13.83
C ASP A 58 7.89 -1.13 14.45
N ASP A 59 7.96 -0.03 15.20
CA ASP A 59 6.82 0.51 15.91
C ASP A 59 5.64 0.87 15.01
N ARG A 60 5.93 1.34 13.79
CA ARG A 60 4.93 1.76 12.78
C ARG A 60 5.12 1.06 11.43
N ARG A 61 5.78 -0.10 11.42
CA ARG A 61 6.10 -0.84 10.19
C ARG A 61 5.70 -2.30 10.32
N PHE A 62 4.80 -2.74 9.45
CA PHE A 62 4.20 -4.07 9.47
C PHE A 62 4.26 -4.70 8.08
N ALA A 63 4.57 -5.98 8.03
CA ALA A 63 4.40 -6.81 6.86
C ALA A 63 3.20 -7.74 7.06
N VAL A 64 2.41 -7.96 6.01
CA VAL A 64 1.24 -8.83 6.03
C VAL A 64 1.37 -9.88 4.94
N GLU A 65 1.17 -11.15 5.27
CA GLU A 65 0.98 -12.19 4.26
C GLU A 65 -0.43 -12.07 3.68
N GLY A 66 -0.60 -11.11 2.76
CA GLY A 66 -1.88 -10.77 2.14
C GLY A 66 -1.73 -9.76 1.03
N THR A 67 -2.87 -9.28 0.54
CA THR A 67 -2.98 -8.29 -0.56
C THR A 67 -2.78 -6.85 -0.05
N PRO A 68 -2.60 -5.85 -0.94
CA PRO A 68 -2.58 -4.46 -0.54
C PRO A 68 -3.89 -4.01 0.17
N THR A 69 -5.03 -4.58 -0.24
CA THR A 69 -6.34 -4.40 0.40
C THR A 69 -6.30 -4.88 1.86
N ASP A 70 -5.81 -6.11 2.07
CA ASP A 70 -5.67 -6.70 3.41
C ASP A 70 -4.76 -5.83 4.29
N CYS A 71 -3.67 -5.30 3.74
CA CYS A 71 -2.74 -4.43 4.45
C CYS A 71 -3.41 -3.15 4.95
N VAL A 72 -4.18 -2.47 4.10
CA VAL A 72 -4.89 -1.24 4.48
C VAL A 72 -5.95 -1.51 5.53
N MET A 73 -6.76 -2.55 5.32
CA MET A 73 -7.79 -2.95 6.28
C MET A 73 -7.20 -3.32 7.64
N MET A 74 -6.15 -4.15 7.67
CA MET A 74 -5.47 -4.55 8.91
C MET A 74 -4.86 -3.34 9.62
N ALA A 75 -4.21 -2.44 8.88
CA ALA A 75 -3.62 -1.24 9.45
C ALA A 75 -4.68 -0.37 10.14
N VAL A 76 -5.76 -0.03 9.42
CA VAL A 76 -6.78 0.91 9.91
C VAL A 76 -7.61 0.30 11.04
N GLN A 77 -7.93 -0.99 10.98
CA GLN A 77 -8.86 -1.60 11.93
C GLN A 77 -8.19 -2.25 13.14
N GLN A 78 -6.93 -2.68 13.03
CA GLN A 78 -6.30 -3.54 14.04
C GLN A 78 -4.91 -3.07 14.51
N LEU A 79 -4.08 -2.48 13.63
CA LEU A 79 -2.67 -2.22 13.95
C LEU A 79 -2.38 -0.79 14.37
N ILE A 80 -3.11 0.19 13.81
CA ILE A 80 -2.96 1.60 14.18
C ILE A 80 -3.82 1.88 15.41
N GLU A 81 -3.17 2.22 16.51
CA GLU A 81 -3.88 2.66 17.71
C GLU A 81 -4.31 4.14 17.59
N GLY A 82 -5.52 4.42 18.09
CA GLY A 82 -6.08 5.76 18.14
C GLY A 82 -6.78 6.18 16.83
N PRO A 83 -6.64 7.45 16.39
CA PRO A 83 -7.39 7.95 15.24
C PRO A 83 -6.95 7.27 13.93
N ALA A 84 -7.91 7.11 13.02
CA ALA A 84 -7.63 6.62 11.67
C ALA A 84 -6.65 7.54 10.91
N PRO A 85 -5.93 7.03 9.90
CA PRO A 85 -5.11 7.86 9.02
C PRO A 85 -5.93 8.97 8.34
N ASP A 86 -5.30 10.12 8.12
CA ASP A 86 -5.87 11.22 7.34
C ASP A 86 -5.72 10.96 5.82
N LEU A 87 -4.71 10.17 5.45
CA LEU A 87 -4.31 9.90 4.06
C LEU A 87 -3.75 8.48 3.92
N VAL A 88 -4.17 7.75 2.87
CA VAL A 88 -3.53 6.52 2.42
C VAL A 88 -2.76 6.79 1.12
N LEU A 89 -1.50 6.37 1.08
CA LEU A 89 -0.71 6.36 -0.14
C LEU A 89 -0.35 4.92 -0.51
N SER A 90 -0.57 4.55 -1.77
CA SER A 90 -0.27 3.23 -2.30
C SER A 90 0.77 3.32 -3.43
N GLY A 91 1.88 2.59 -3.31
CA GLY A 91 2.98 2.56 -4.28
C GLY A 91 4.37 2.78 -3.65
N VAL A 92 5.33 3.42 -4.32
CA VAL A 92 5.31 3.80 -5.74
C VAL A 92 5.53 2.54 -6.57
N ASN A 93 4.55 2.17 -7.41
CA ASN A 93 4.65 0.97 -8.23
C ASN A 93 5.80 1.07 -9.25
N ARG A 94 6.50 -0.04 -9.48
CA ARG A 94 7.48 -0.18 -10.56
C ARG A 94 6.80 -0.52 -11.89
N GLY A 95 6.20 0.49 -12.51
CA GLY A 95 5.48 0.34 -13.77
C GLY A 95 4.20 1.15 -13.75
N GLN A 96 3.74 1.52 -14.93
CA GLN A 96 2.55 2.36 -15.09
C GLN A 96 1.26 1.54 -14.93
N ASN A 97 0.27 2.09 -14.24
CA ASN A 97 -1.11 1.56 -14.21
C ASN A 97 -2.00 2.54 -14.97
N LEU A 98 -2.20 2.29 -16.27
CA LEU A 98 -2.91 3.18 -17.18
C LEU A 98 -4.10 2.45 -17.81
N ALA A 99 -5.15 3.20 -18.15
CA ALA A 99 -6.33 2.70 -18.85
C ALA A 99 -6.92 1.43 -18.19
N GLU A 100 -7.04 0.32 -18.91
CA GLU A 100 -7.68 -0.91 -18.44
C GLU A 100 -6.92 -1.57 -17.28
N ASP A 101 -5.60 -1.40 -17.20
CA ASP A 101 -4.74 -1.99 -16.16
C ASP A 101 -5.09 -1.50 -14.74
N VAL A 102 -5.76 -0.34 -14.65
CA VAL A 102 -6.23 0.24 -13.38
C VAL A 102 -7.11 -0.75 -12.62
N THR A 103 -7.93 -1.54 -13.32
CA THR A 103 -8.86 -2.49 -12.69
C THR A 103 -8.16 -3.73 -12.10
N LEU A 104 -6.95 -4.04 -12.57
CA LEU A 104 -6.17 -5.21 -12.15
C LEU A 104 -5.03 -4.84 -11.20
N SER A 105 -4.79 -3.55 -10.98
CA SER A 105 -3.66 -3.04 -10.21
C SER A 105 -3.85 -3.22 -8.69
N GLY A 106 -2.88 -3.86 -8.04
CA GLY A 106 -2.81 -3.96 -6.59
C GLY A 106 -2.49 -2.60 -5.94
N THR A 107 -1.59 -1.82 -6.55
CA THR A 107 -1.31 -0.44 -6.15
C THR A 107 -2.60 0.41 -6.14
N VAL A 108 -3.42 0.36 -7.20
CA VAL A 108 -4.70 1.09 -7.23
C VAL A 108 -5.68 0.50 -6.20
N ALA A 109 -5.74 -0.82 -6.06
CA ALA A 109 -6.63 -1.48 -5.10
C ALA A 109 -6.39 -1.00 -3.66
N GLY A 110 -5.14 -0.84 -3.23
CA GLY A 110 -4.80 -0.31 -1.91
C GLY A 110 -5.35 1.10 -1.67
N ALA A 111 -5.29 1.98 -2.68
CA ALA A 111 -5.88 3.32 -2.57
C ALA A 111 -7.41 3.29 -2.55
N ILE A 112 -8.05 2.42 -3.36
CA ILE A 112 -9.51 2.29 -3.35
C ILE A 112 -9.98 1.72 -1.99
N GLU A 113 -9.22 0.84 -1.35
CA GLU A 113 -9.57 0.34 0.00
C GLU A 113 -9.55 1.45 1.04
N GLY A 114 -8.53 2.31 1.03
CA GLY A 114 -8.50 3.51 1.89
C GLY A 114 -9.72 4.40 1.65
N MET A 115 -10.10 4.62 0.38
CA MET A 115 -11.31 5.37 0.01
C MET A 115 -12.58 4.70 0.54
N ALA A 116 -12.70 3.37 0.46
CA ALA A 116 -13.85 2.63 0.96
C ALA A 116 -14.03 2.77 2.47
N LEU A 117 -12.92 2.93 3.20
CA LEU A 117 -12.89 3.22 4.64
C LEU A 117 -13.12 4.71 4.97
N GLY A 118 -13.40 5.55 3.97
CA GLY A 118 -13.65 6.99 4.14
C GLY A 118 -12.39 7.84 4.25
N ILE A 119 -11.23 7.30 3.88
CA ILE A 119 -9.92 7.98 3.98
C ILE A 119 -9.49 8.47 2.59
N ARG A 120 -8.98 9.71 2.53
CA ARG A 120 -8.43 10.26 1.28
C ARG A 120 -7.28 9.38 0.82
N SER A 121 -7.23 9.03 -0.46
CA SER A 121 -6.31 8.00 -0.93
C SER A 121 -5.72 8.34 -2.30
N ILE A 122 -4.43 8.04 -2.48
CA ILE A 122 -3.69 8.29 -3.72
C ILE A 122 -2.85 7.07 -4.07
N ALA A 123 -2.97 6.61 -5.32
CA ALA A 123 -2.08 5.60 -5.90
C ALA A 123 -0.98 6.28 -6.72
N LEU A 124 0.27 5.83 -6.58
CA LEU A 124 1.43 6.37 -7.29
C LEU A 124 2.15 5.26 -8.05
N SER A 125 2.43 5.51 -9.32
CA SER A 125 3.09 4.56 -10.22
C SER A 125 4.17 5.29 -11.02
N GLN A 126 5.38 4.73 -11.08
CA GLN A 126 6.47 5.29 -11.89
C GLN A 126 6.42 4.71 -13.31
N ALA A 127 6.31 5.57 -14.31
CA ALA A 127 6.37 5.15 -15.70
C ALA A 127 7.81 4.71 -16.04
N MET A 128 7.93 3.59 -16.74
CA MET A 128 9.19 3.02 -17.18
C MET A 128 9.21 3.02 -18.71
N ASN A 129 10.33 3.42 -19.30
CA ASN A 129 10.53 3.27 -20.74
C ASN A 129 10.92 1.81 -21.03
N TYR A 130 10.12 1.11 -21.83
CA TYR A 130 10.40 -0.26 -22.28
C TYR A 130 11.22 -0.33 -23.56
N PHE A 131 11.63 0.81 -24.12
CA PHE A 131 12.52 0.84 -25.27
C PHE A 131 13.93 0.47 -24.81
N HIS A 132 14.32 -0.76 -25.13
CA HIS A 132 15.71 -1.17 -25.22
C HIS A 132 16.33 -0.51 -26.45
N ASP A 133 17.41 0.23 -26.26
CA ASP A 133 18.48 0.29 -27.26
C ASP A 133 19.21 -1.07 -27.30
#